data_AF-A0A097QUN0-F1
#
_entry.id   AF-A0A097QUN0-F1
#
_cell.length_a   1.000
_cell.length_b   1.000
_cell.length_c   1.000
_cell.angle_alpha   90.00
_cell.angle_beta   90.00
_cell.angle_gamma   90.00
#
_symmetry.space_group_name_H-M   'P 1'
#
loop_
_entity.id
_entity.type
_entity.pdbx_description
1 polymer ?
#
loop_
_entity_poly.entity_id
_entity_poly.type
_entity_poly.pdbx_seq_one_letter_code
_entity_poly.pdbx_strand_id
1 'polypeptide(L)' 'MTKRGRPPVMKAWRVRITQPDEEPLEFTIFAKTQEEAEEMARFMVKQSFPFASYSVKKLGRVRA' A
#
# COMPACT_ATOMS: atom_id res chain seq x y z
N MET A 1 -3.95 -24.94 25.22
CA MET A 1 -4.75 -24.41 24.09
C MET A 1 -3.81 -23.81 23.05
N THR A 2 -3.41 -24.61 22.07
CA THR A 2 -2.55 -24.18 20.95
C THR A 2 -3.34 -23.18 20.11
N LYS A 3 -3.14 -21.88 20.33
CA LYS A 3 -3.67 -20.85 19.42
C LYS A 3 -3.08 -21.17 18.05
N ARG A 4 -3.90 -21.72 17.15
CA ARG A 4 -3.58 -21.96 15.74
C ARG A 4 -3.12 -20.65 15.13
N GLY A 5 -1.82 -20.39 15.21
CA GLY A 5 -1.15 -19.23 14.68
C GLY A 5 -1.16 -19.32 13.17
N ARG A 6 -2.24 -18.88 12.53
CA ARG A 6 -2.14 -18.53 11.12
C ARG A 6 -1.14 -17.38 11.05
N PRO A 7 -0.01 -17.52 10.35
CA PRO A 7 0.93 -16.42 10.22
C PRO A 7 0.17 -15.19 9.73
N PRO A 8 0.51 -13.97 10.20
CA PRO A 8 -0.13 -12.76 9.70
C PRO A 8 0.04 -12.73 8.18
N VAL A 9 -1.08 -12.89 7.48
CA VAL A 9 -1.08 -13.01 6.02
C VAL A 9 -0.77 -11.61 5.47
N MET A 10 0.39 -11.48 4.81
CA MET A 10 0.70 -10.29 4.02
C MET A 10 -0.44 -10.04 3.04
N LYS A 11 -0.94 -8.80 3.01
CA LYS A 11 -1.99 -8.38 2.08
C LYS A 11 -1.37 -7.42 1.07
N ALA A 12 -1.85 -7.48 -0.15
CA ALA A 12 -1.49 -6.51 -1.16
C ALA A 12 -2.37 -5.26 -1.06
N TRP A 13 -1.72 -4.11 -1.17
CA TRP A 13 -2.33 -2.80 -1.18
C TRP A 13 -1.84 -2.04 -2.41
N ARG A 14 -2.77 -1.54 -3.21
CA ARG A 14 -2.49 -0.65 -4.33
C ARG A 14 -2.33 0.75 -3.79
N VAL A 15 -1.18 1.34 -4.03
CA VAL A 15 -0.95 2.76 -3.84
C VAL A 15 -1.14 3.43 -5.19
N ARG A 16 -2.01 4.43 -5.25
CA ARG A 16 -2.18 5.29 -6.42
C ARG A 16 -1.77 6.70 -6.06
N ILE A 17 -0.75 7.21 -6.74
CA ILE A 17 -0.26 8.58 -6.67
C ILE A 17 -0.90 9.37 -7.81
N THR A 18 -1.41 10.56 -7.53
CA THR A 18 -1.94 11.49 -8.52
C THR A 18 -1.22 12.82 -8.36
N GLN A 19 -0.66 13.30 -9.45
CA GLN A 19 -0.01 14.60 -9.56
C GLN A 19 -0.80 15.47 -10.53
N PRO A 20 -0.77 16.81 -10.38
CA PRO A 20 -1.27 17.70 -11.40
C PRO A 20 -0.47 17.49 -12.69
N ASP A 21 -1.17 17.37 -13.81
CA ASP A 21 -0.60 17.30 -15.17
C ASP A 21 0.24 16.05 -15.52
N GLU A 22 0.23 15.02 -14.67
CA GLU A 22 0.88 13.72 -14.93
C GLU A 22 -0.10 12.54 -14.85
N GLU A 23 0.25 11.45 -15.53
CA GLU A 23 -0.50 10.21 -15.42
C GLU A 23 -0.42 9.63 -14.00
N PRO A 24 -1.51 9.05 -13.46
CA PRO A 24 -1.50 8.45 -12.14
C PRO A 24 -0.52 7.28 -12.07
N LEU A 25 0.45 7.38 -11.16
CA LEU A 25 1.39 6.30 -10.88
C LEU A 25 0.79 5.32 -9.88
N GLU A 26 0.95 4.03 -10.14
CA GLU A 26 0.41 2.99 -9.29
C GLU A 26 1.43 1.90 -9.01
N PHE A 27 1.50 1.47 -7.76
CA PHE A 27 2.35 0.35 -7.35
C PHE A 27 1.68 -0.44 -6.23
N THR A 28 2.16 -1.67 -6.03
CA THR A 28 1.62 -2.58 -5.01
C THR A 28 2.62 -2.71 -3.87
N ILE A 29 2.13 -2.58 -2.64
CA ILE A 29 2.89 -2.84 -1.41
C ILE A 29 2.28 -4.00 -0.66
N PHE A 30 3.12 -4.78 0.02
CA PHE A 30 2.70 -5.91 0.83
C PHE A 30 2.87 -5.57 2.30
N ALA A 31 1.75 -5.54 3.03
CA ALA A 31 1.71 -5.20 4.45
C ALA A 31 0.62 -5.99 5.18
N LYS A 32 0.75 -6.20 6.48
CA LYS A 32 -0.20 -7.00 7.28
C LYS A 32 -1.46 -6.19 7.57
N THR A 33 -1.29 -4.90 7.85
CA THR A 33 -2.36 -3.95 8.16
C THR A 33 -2.44 -2.83 7.12
N GLN A 34 -3.52 -2.06 7.19
CA GLN A 34 -3.67 -0.86 6.37
C GLN A 34 -2.72 0.24 6.85
N GLU A 35 -2.55 0.39 8.17
CA GLU A 35 -1.66 1.41 8.73
C GLU A 35 -0.20 1.20 8.31
N GLU A 36 0.30 -0.05 8.35
CA GLU A 36 1.63 -0.38 7.83
C GLU A 36 1.75 -0.01 6.34
N ALA A 37 0.71 -0.28 5.56
CA ALA A 37 0.68 0.07 4.14
C ALA A 37 0.69 1.60 3.92
N GLU A 38 -0.08 2.35 4.70
CA GLU A 38 -0.14 3.80 4.62
C GLU A 38 1.15 4.47 5.07
N GLU A 39 1.83 3.94 6.09
CA GLU A 39 3.12 4.43 6.54
C GLU A 39 4.20 4.22 5.48
N MET A 40 4.26 3.02 4.89
CA MET A 40 5.16 2.72 3.77
C MET A 40 4.86 3.61 2.55
N ALA A 41 3.59 3.75 2.17
CA ALA A 41 3.18 4.62 1.09
C ALA A 41 3.55 6.08 1.38
N ARG A 42 3.30 6.58 2.59
CA ARG A 42 3.67 7.93 3.00
C ARG A 42 5.17 8.17 2.88
N PHE A 43 5.98 7.23 3.36
CA PHE A 43 7.44 7.34 3.29
C PHE A 43 7.90 7.38 1.83
N MET A 44 7.44 6.46 0.98
CA MET A 44 7.82 6.41 -0.43
C MET A 44 7.34 7.63 -1.21
N VAL A 45 6.07 8.01 -1.05
CA VAL A 45 5.47 9.14 -1.79
C VAL A 45 6.08 10.47 -1.37
N LYS A 46 6.30 10.72 -0.07
CA LYS A 46 6.88 12.00 0.37
C LYS A 46 8.33 12.20 -0.08
N GLN A 47 9.10 11.13 -0.25
CA GLN A 47 10.48 11.23 -0.74
C GLN A 47 10.53 11.53 -2.24
N SER A 48 9.60 10.97 -3.02
CA SER A 48 9.62 11.07 -4.48
C SER A 48 8.73 12.19 -5.05
N PHE A 49 7.62 12.53 -4.37
CA PHE A 49 6.57 13.40 -4.89
C PHE A 49 6.02 14.34 -3.79
N PRO A 50 6.73 15.43 -3.46
CA PRO A 50 6.40 16.28 -2.32
C PRO A 50 5.04 16.98 -2.40
N PHE A 51 4.46 17.13 -3.60
CA PHE A 51 3.16 17.79 -3.82
C PHE A 51 2.05 16.83 -4.28
N ALA A 52 2.33 15.52 -4.36
CA ALA A 52 1.36 14.57 -4.87
C ALA A 52 0.32 14.16 -3.82
N SER A 53 -0.89 13.88 -4.30
CA SER A 53 -1.90 13.18 -3.51
C SER A 53 -1.75 11.68 -3.73
N TYR A 54 -1.93 10.87 -2.68
CA TYR A 54 -1.92 9.41 -2.81
C TYR A 54 -3.11 8.76 -2.10
N SER A 55 -3.48 7.57 -2.58
CA SER A 55 -4.50 6.74 -1.95
C SER A 55 -4.00 5.30 -1.83
N VAL A 56 -4.37 4.64 -0.73
CA VAL A 56 -4.02 3.24 -0.47
C VAL A 56 -5.31 2.43 -0.47
N LYS A 57 -5.43 1.46 -1.37
CA LYS A 57 -6.59 0.58 -1.48
C LYS A 57 -6.17 -0.88 -1.41
N LYS A 58 -6.88 -1.67 -0.60
CA LYS A 58 -6.64 -3.11 -0.52
C LYS A 58 -7.01 -3.78 -1.85
N LEU A 59 -6.09 -4.53 -2.44
CA LEU A 59 -6.33 -5.27 -3.70
C LEU A 59 -7.07 -6.60 -3.49
N GLY A 60 -7.24 -7.04 -2.24
CA GLY A 60 -7.76 -8.37 -1.94
C GLY A 60 -6.68 -9.45 -2.11
N ARG A 61 -7.08 -10.72 -2.28
CA ARG A 61 -6.15 -11.80 -2.63
C ARG A 61 -5.65 -11.53 -4.05
N VAL A 62 -4.40 -11.11 -4.18
CA VAL A 62 -3.71 -11.10 -5.48
C VAL A 62 -3.60 -12.55 -5.92
N ARG A 63 -4.27 -12.93 -7.00
CA ARG A 63 -3.92 -14.14 -7.74
C ARG A 63 -2.52 -13.86 -8.29
N ALA A 64 -1.53 -14.52 -7.69
CA ALA A 64 -0.19 -14.64 -8.26
C ALA A 64 -0.28 -15.36 -9.61
#